data_AF-A0A7X2MSQ5-F1
#
_entry.id   AF-A0A7X2MSQ5-F1
#
_cell.length_a   1.000
_cell.length_b   1.000
_cell.length_c   1.000
_cell.angle_alpha   90.00
_cell.angle_beta   90.00
_cell.angle_gamma   90.00
#
_symmetry.space_group_name_H-M   'P 1'
#
loop_
_entity.id
_entity.type
_entity.pdbx_description
1 polymer ?
#
loop_
_entity_poly.entity_id
_entity_poly.type
_entity_poly.pdbx_seq_one_letter_code
_entity_poly.pdbx_strand_id
1 'polypeptide(L)'
;MQAGNIRIFFLPLCASFTFSPYGHADEYYFDPSLFKGSAFGQNIDQFNHQTIAPGNYYVDIYVNNKLVKSGVTLNFLSAEKGQPIEPCLPLTVAESL
;
A
#
# COMPACT_ATOMS: atom_id res chain seq x y z
N MET A 1 -13.05 5.55 -71.58
CA MET A 1 -11.82 5.69 -70.77
C MET A 1 -12.27 5.97 -69.34
N GLN A 2 -12.31 4.95 -68.50
CA GLN A 2 -12.97 4.99 -67.19
C GLN A 2 -11.91 5.20 -66.10
N ALA A 3 -12.16 6.19 -65.23
CA ALA A 3 -11.30 6.58 -64.12
C ALA A 3 -11.01 5.39 -63.20
N GLY A 4 -9.73 5.14 -62.94
CA GLY A 4 -9.24 4.05 -62.09
C GLY A 4 -9.59 4.30 -60.63
N ASN A 5 -10.30 3.34 -60.04
CA ASN A 5 -10.70 3.34 -58.63
C ASN A 5 -9.47 3.23 -57.71
N ILE A 6 -9.28 4.25 -56.87
CA ILE A 6 -8.35 4.23 -55.73
C ILE A 6 -8.86 3.19 -54.71
N ARG A 7 -8.09 2.13 -54.48
CA ARG A 7 -8.31 1.20 -53.37
C ARG A 7 -7.30 1.49 -52.28
N ILE A 8 -7.74 2.26 -51.28
CA ILE A 8 -7.05 2.43 -50.00
C ILE A 8 -7.04 1.06 -49.32
N PHE A 9 -5.87 0.41 -49.29
CA PHE A 9 -5.66 -0.79 -48.50
C PHE A 9 -5.61 -0.38 -47.02
N PHE A 10 -6.69 -0.70 -46.30
CA PHE A 10 -6.78 -0.56 -44.86
C PHE A 10 -5.73 -1.45 -44.18
N LEU A 11 -4.91 -0.81 -43.33
CA LEU A 11 -3.92 -1.41 -42.44
C LEU A 11 -4.43 -2.67 -41.72
N PRO A 12 -3.67 -3.79 -41.72
CA PRO A 12 -3.73 -4.76 -40.64
C PRO A 12 -2.59 -4.48 -39.67
N LEU A 13 -2.62 -3.31 -39.00
CA LEU A 13 -1.69 -2.95 -37.92
C LEU A 13 -2.41 -3.06 -36.56
N CYS A 14 -3.19 -4.13 -36.34
CA CYS A 14 -3.93 -4.33 -35.09
C CYS A 14 -3.80 -5.74 -34.50
N ALA A 15 -3.01 -6.62 -35.11
CA ALA A 15 -2.65 -7.91 -34.52
C ALA A 15 -1.13 -7.88 -34.27
N SER A 16 -0.67 -7.40 -33.12
CA SER A 16 -0.60 -8.29 -31.97
C SER A 16 -0.64 -7.46 -30.70
N PHE A 17 -1.70 -7.69 -29.93
CA PHE A 17 -1.82 -7.27 -28.54
C PHE A 17 -0.53 -7.60 -27.80
N THR A 18 0.06 -6.56 -27.23
CA THR A 18 1.15 -6.64 -26.27
C THR A 18 0.71 -7.52 -25.11
N PHE A 19 1.16 -8.77 -25.08
CA PHE A 19 1.27 -9.51 -23.82
C PHE A 19 2.39 -8.84 -23.03
N SER A 20 2.07 -7.72 -22.36
CA SER A 20 2.90 -7.28 -21.25
C SER A 20 2.78 -8.38 -20.20
N PRO A 21 3.87 -9.09 -19.83
CA PRO A 21 3.82 -9.90 -18.64
C PRO A 21 3.36 -8.98 -17.51
N TYR A 22 2.39 -9.42 -16.72
CA TYR A 22 2.13 -8.77 -15.43
C TYR A 22 3.46 -8.78 -14.70
N GLY A 23 4.11 -7.63 -14.63
CA GLY A 23 5.24 -7.44 -13.74
C GLY A 23 4.67 -7.60 -12.34
N HIS A 24 4.77 -8.82 -11.80
CA HIS A 24 4.76 -8.99 -10.36
C HIS A 24 5.95 -8.16 -9.88
N ALA A 25 5.68 -6.94 -9.40
CA ALA A 25 6.71 -6.12 -8.80
C ALA A 25 7.34 -6.98 -7.70
N ASP A 26 8.63 -7.27 -7.90
CA ASP A 26 9.42 -8.08 -6.98
C ASP A 26 9.24 -7.54 -5.56
N GLU A 27 9.13 -8.47 -4.62
CA GLU A 27 9.07 -8.25 -3.18
C GLU A 27 9.92 -7.02 -2.77
N TYR A 28 9.25 -5.95 -2.31
CA TYR A 28 9.91 -4.69 -1.98
C TYR A 28 10.85 -4.91 -0.78
N TYR A 29 12.15 -4.71 -0.99
CA TYR A 29 13.17 -4.86 0.04
C TYR A 29 13.85 -3.53 0.38
N PHE A 30 13.84 -3.19 1.65
CA PHE A 30 14.51 -2.04 2.26
C PHE A 30 15.85 -2.48 2.84
N ASP A 31 16.97 -2.06 2.23
CA ASP A 31 18.30 -2.33 2.76
C ASP A 31 18.60 -1.45 3.99
N PRO A 32 18.77 -2.04 5.20
CA PRO A 32 19.07 -1.28 6.42
C PRO A 32 20.40 -0.54 6.37
N SER A 33 21.31 -0.95 5.47
CA SER A 33 22.61 -0.33 5.32
C SER A 33 22.53 1.13 4.85
N LEU A 34 21.48 1.49 4.11
CA LEU A 34 21.29 2.83 3.56
C LEU A 34 20.96 3.89 4.63
N PHE A 35 20.49 3.47 5.81
CA PHE A 35 20.06 4.38 6.88
C PHE A 35 21.03 4.39 8.08
N LYS A 36 22.20 3.75 7.95
CA LYS A 36 23.26 3.76 8.96
C LYS A 36 23.68 5.19 9.29
N GLY A 37 23.54 5.59 10.56
CA GLY A 37 23.87 6.94 11.04
C GLY A 37 22.69 7.92 11.07
N SER A 38 21.51 7.54 10.57
CA SER A 38 20.28 8.31 10.75
C SER A 38 19.49 7.83 11.98
N ALA A 39 18.66 8.70 12.55
CA ALA A 39 17.70 8.31 13.60
C ALA A 39 16.73 7.21 13.16
N PHE A 40 16.56 7.01 11.84
CA PHE A 40 15.70 6.00 11.24
C PHE A 40 16.39 4.65 11.02
N GLY A 41 17.71 4.55 11.23
CA GLY A 41 18.50 3.37 10.94
C GLY A 41 18.17 2.14 11.80
N GLN A 42 17.42 2.30 12.90
CA GLN A 42 17.12 1.18 13.80
C GLN A 42 15.91 0.35 13.41
N ASN A 43 15.05 0.79 12.49
CA ASN A 43 13.77 0.12 12.28
C ASN A 43 13.33 -0.03 10.82
N ILE A 44 14.15 0.33 9.82
CA ILE A 44 13.69 0.21 8.43
C ILE A 44 13.50 -1.23 7.96
N ASP A 45 14.28 -2.18 8.51
CA ASP A 45 14.15 -3.62 8.22
C ASP A 45 12.77 -4.18 8.62
N GLN A 46 12.06 -3.53 9.55
CA GLN A 46 10.73 -3.96 9.94
C GLN A 46 9.75 -3.89 8.76
N PHE A 47 9.96 -2.98 7.80
CA PHE A 47 9.09 -2.83 6.63
C PHE A 47 9.24 -3.96 5.60
N ASN A 48 10.29 -4.77 5.73
CA ASN A 48 10.45 -6.02 4.95
C ASN A 48 9.51 -7.13 5.45
N HIS A 49 8.98 -7.01 6.68
CA HIS A 49 8.25 -8.10 7.36
C HIS A 49 6.89 -7.67 7.92
N GLN A 50 6.70 -6.39 8.22
CA GLN A 50 5.53 -5.81 8.89
C GLN A 50 5.10 -4.52 8.19
N THR A 51 3.79 -4.33 8.04
CA THR A 51 3.23 -3.21 7.26
C THR A 51 3.24 -1.88 8.03
N ILE A 52 3.26 -1.92 9.38
CA ILE A 52 3.30 -0.74 10.26
C ILE A 52 4.21 -0.99 11.46
N ALA A 53 4.84 0.08 11.97
CA ALA A 53 5.64 0.04 13.18
C ALA A 53 4.76 0.19 14.43
N PRO A 54 5.19 -0.30 15.61
CA PRO A 54 4.57 0.13 16.87
C PRO A 54 4.75 1.64 17.08
N GLY A 55 3.74 2.31 17.66
CA GLY A 55 3.84 3.72 18.00
C GLY A 55 2.51 4.45 18.02
N ASN A 56 2.58 5.78 18.20
CA ASN A 56 1.41 6.64 18.21
C ASN A 56 1.04 7.09 16.80
N TYR A 57 -0.19 6.82 16.39
CA TYR A 57 -0.74 7.19 15.09
C TYR A 57 -1.97 8.08 15.25
N TYR A 58 -2.07 9.10 14.40
CA TYR A 58 -3.26 9.95 14.28
C TYR A 58 -4.20 9.32 13.25
N VAL A 59 -5.39 8.90 13.70
CA VAL A 59 -6.28 8.05 12.91
C VAL A 59 -7.74 8.49 13.01
N ASP A 60 -8.51 8.09 12.01
CA ASP A 60 -9.97 8.05 12.03
C ASP A 60 -10.44 6.63 12.31
N ILE A 61 -11.46 6.48 13.16
CA ILE A 61 -11.98 5.20 13.63
C ILE A 61 -13.32 4.93 12.96
N TYR A 62 -13.38 3.83 12.22
CA TYR A 62 -14.59 3.32 11.59
C TYR A 62 -15.00 1.99 12.21
N VAL A 63 -16.30 1.82 12.48
CA VAL A 63 -16.91 0.55 12.88
C VAL A 63 -18.10 0.28 11.99
N ASN A 64 -18.18 -0.92 11.41
CA ASN A 64 -19.24 -1.31 10.47
C ASN A 64 -19.49 -0.25 9.38
N ASN A 65 -18.41 0.24 8.77
CA ASN A 65 -18.42 1.27 7.71
C ASN A 65 -18.93 2.66 8.14
N LYS A 66 -19.14 2.92 9.43
CA LYS A 66 -19.52 4.23 9.97
C LYS A 66 -18.34 4.88 10.69
N LEU A 67 -18.08 6.15 10.40
CA LEU A 67 -17.12 6.96 11.16
C LEU A 67 -17.66 7.17 12.58
N VAL A 68 -16.92 6.70 13.59
CA VAL A 68 -17.27 6.83 15.01
C VAL A 68 -16.52 8.00 15.64
N LYS A 69 -15.24 8.14 15.31
CA LYS A 69 -14.38 9.19 15.85
C LYS A 69 -13.35 9.59 14.81
N SER A 70 -13.07 10.89 14.70
CA SER A 70 -12.08 11.41 13.77
C SER A 70 -10.98 12.13 14.53
N GLY A 71 -9.77 12.04 14.01
CA GLY A 71 -8.63 12.81 14.48
C GLY A 71 -8.21 12.49 15.90
N VAL A 72 -8.04 11.20 16.22
CA VAL A 72 -7.55 10.76 17.53
C VAL A 72 -6.20 10.09 17.43
N THR A 73 -5.37 10.30 18.44
CA THR A 73 -4.11 9.57 18.58
C THR A 73 -4.37 8.24 19.28
N LEU A 74 -4.05 7.13 18.62
CA LEU A 74 -4.04 5.79 19.21
C LEU A 74 -2.62 5.26 19.26
N ASN A 75 -2.30 4.50 20.31
CA ASN A 75 -1.05 3.78 20.42
C ASN A 75 -1.22 2.37 19.84
N PHE A 76 -0.38 2.02 18.88
CA PHE A 76 -0.33 0.73 18.22
C PHE A 76 0.82 -0.09 18.78
N LEU A 77 0.52 -1.29 19.27
CA LEU A 77 1.44 -2.14 20.02
C LEU A 77 1.41 -3.57 19.49
N SER A 78 2.50 -4.30 19.66
CA SER A 78 2.52 -5.75 19.44
C SER A 78 2.27 -6.44 20.78
N ALA A 79 1.36 -7.41 20.82
CA ALA A 79 1.11 -8.19 22.04
C ALA A 79 2.35 -9.01 22.45
N GLU A 80 3.06 -9.57 21.46
CA GLU A 80 4.30 -10.35 21.64
C GLU A 80 5.21 -10.21 20.41
N LYS A 81 6.50 -10.49 20.56
CA LYS A 81 7.46 -10.39 19.44
C LYS A 81 7.04 -11.30 18.27
N GLY A 82 6.73 -10.68 17.12
CA GLY A 82 6.28 -11.38 15.91
C GLY A 82 4.77 -11.45 15.73
N GLN A 83 3.98 -10.95 16.68
CA GLN A 83 2.53 -10.81 16.51
C GLN A 83 2.18 -9.55 15.70
N PRO A 84 1.02 -9.53 15.03
CA PRO A 84 0.49 -8.34 14.38
C PRO A 84 0.45 -7.14 15.33
N ILE A 85 0.60 -5.95 14.77
CA ILE A 85 0.44 -4.70 15.49
C ILE A 85 -1.05 -4.38 15.59
N GLU A 86 -1.53 -4.13 16.81
CA GLU A 86 -2.93 -3.86 17.12
C GLU A 86 -3.09 -2.50 17.84
N PRO A 87 -4.23 -1.80 17.66
CA PRO A 87 -4.50 -0.56 18.36
C PRO A 87 -4.90 -0.80 19.83
N CYS A 88 -4.30 -0.07 20.75
CA CYS A 88 -4.77 0.03 22.13
C CYS A 88 -5.96 1.01 22.18
N LEU A 89 -7.17 0.48 22.33
CA LEU A 89 -8.40 1.27 22.37
C LEU A 89 -8.64 1.84 23.78
N PRO A 90 -8.61 3.17 23.98
CA PRO A 90 -8.97 3.76 25.27
C PRO A 90 -10.47 3.61 25.52
N LEU A 91 -10.86 3.61 26.80
CA LEU A 91 -12.25 3.45 27.20
C LEU A 91 -13.19 4.45 26.51
N THR A 92 -12.75 5.71 26.35
CA THR A 92 -13.51 6.78 25.68
C THR A 92 -13.75 6.55 24.18
N VAL A 93 -13.03 5.61 23.57
CA VAL A 93 -13.27 5.16 22.19
C VAL A 93 -14.18 3.94 22.24
N ALA A 94 -13.88 2.97 23.09
CA ALA A 94 -14.65 1.74 23.24
C ALA A 94 -16.14 2.00 23.58
N GLU A 95 -16.41 2.98 24.44
CA GLU A 95 -17.78 3.39 24.81
C GLU A 95 -18.55 4.09 23.69
N SER A 96 -17.86 4.51 22.61
CA SER A 96 -18.47 5.19 21.46
C SER A 96 -18.77 4.26 20.29
N LEU A 97 -18.28 3.01 20.33
CA LEU A 97 -18.49 2.00 19.29
C LEU A 97 -19.91 1.42 19.36
#